data_AF-A0A9E2G6N3-F1
#
_entry.id   AF-A0A9E2G6N3-F1
#
_cell.length_a   1.000
_cell.length_b   1.000
_cell.length_c   1.000
_cell.angle_alpha   90.00
_cell.angle_beta   90.00
_cell.angle_gamma   90.00
#
_symmetry.space_group_name_H-M   'P 1'
#
loop_
_entity.id
_entity.type
_entity.pdbx_description
1 polymer ?
#
loop_
_entity_poly.entity_id
_entity_poly.type
_entity_poly.pdbx_seq_one_letter_code
_entity_poly.pdbx_strand_id
1 'polypeptide(L)'
;NAAYSLRLKAVAYLDVLCISAGFLLRVFAGAAAVDVPVSFWIQVNTLLLAAFLGFGKRLHELSWVDDGNSVLRPALGGYRRRTLDRLLLVFQVLIPLAFLAYTLDPVSLRHHTLIFTVPLMAAALYRFHGLCAVPGNWHSPTDRMLRDPWFLLAAGGWLTAVLLLLYR
;
A
#
# COMPACT_ATOMS: atom_id res chain seq x y z
N ASN A 1 -30.40 20.30 8.26
CA ASN A 1 -29.36 21.25 8.73
C ASN A 1 -28.10 20.65 9.37
N ALA A 2 -27.83 19.33 9.26
CA ALA A 2 -26.51 18.77 9.63
C ALA A 2 -25.72 18.23 8.42
N ALA A 3 -26.42 17.88 7.34
CA ALA A 3 -25.86 17.26 6.14
C ALA A 3 -25.37 18.27 5.07
N TYR A 4 -25.56 19.59 5.27
CA TYR A 4 -25.39 20.58 4.20
C TYR A 4 -24.26 21.60 4.42
N SER A 5 -23.74 21.76 5.64
CA SER A 5 -22.70 22.76 5.89
C SER A 5 -21.30 22.13 5.98
N LEU A 6 -20.64 22.03 4.82
CA LEU A 6 -19.23 22.41 4.64
C LEU A 6 -18.07 21.40 4.85
N ARG A 7 -18.26 20.12 5.21
CA ARG A 7 -17.09 19.24 5.52
C ARG A 7 -16.71 18.12 4.54
N LEU A 8 -17.52 17.80 3.53
CA LEU A 8 -17.19 16.66 2.62
C LEU A 8 -16.15 16.98 1.53
N LYS A 9 -15.80 18.25 1.30
CA LYS A 9 -14.69 18.63 0.39
C LYS A 9 -13.30 18.59 1.06
N ALA A 10 -13.23 18.22 2.35
CA ALA A 10 -12.01 18.28 3.17
C ALA A 10 -11.76 17.02 4.04
N VAL A 11 -12.34 15.86 3.68
CA VAL A 11 -12.07 14.62 4.42
C VAL A 11 -10.83 13.97 3.82
N ALA A 12 -9.66 14.38 4.31
CA ALA A 12 -8.45 13.60 4.17
C ALA A 12 -8.76 12.12 4.49
N TYR A 13 -8.08 11.18 3.84
CA TYR A 13 -8.23 9.73 3.99
C TYR A 13 -9.37 9.07 3.18
N LEU A 14 -10.49 9.76 2.89
CA LEU A 14 -11.59 9.17 2.08
C LEU A 14 -11.20 8.92 0.62
N ASP A 15 -10.38 9.79 0.03
CA ASP A 15 -9.87 9.61 -1.33
C ASP A 15 -9.05 8.31 -1.47
N VAL A 16 -8.20 8.02 -0.49
CA VAL A 16 -7.39 6.80 -0.43
C VAL A 16 -8.28 5.59 -0.22
N LEU A 17 -9.31 5.68 0.62
CA LEU A 17 -10.29 4.60 0.80
C LEU A 17 -11.05 4.28 -0.50
N CYS A 18 -11.47 5.31 -1.26
CA CYS A 18 -12.09 5.11 -2.56
C CYS A 18 -11.14 4.45 -3.56
N ILE A 19 -9.86 4.83 -3.57
CA ILE A 19 -8.83 4.20 -4.40
C ILE A 19 -8.68 2.72 -4.02
N SER A 20 -8.54 2.41 -2.74
CA SER A 20 -8.39 1.04 -2.26
C SER A 20 -9.62 0.18 -2.55
N ALA A 21 -10.83 0.73 -2.39
CA ALA A 21 -12.06 0.05 -2.78
C ALA A 21 -12.10 -0.24 -4.29
N GLY A 22 -11.64 0.69 -5.12
CA GLY A 22 -11.52 0.48 -6.56
C GLY A 22 -10.54 -0.65 -6.93
N PHE A 23 -9.43 -0.80 -6.20
CA PHE A 23 -8.52 -1.94 -6.38
C PHE A 23 -9.17 -3.26 -5.99
N LEU A 24 -9.93 -3.29 -4.89
CA LEU A 24 -10.66 -4.47 -4.47
C LEU A 24 -11.72 -4.90 -5.50
N LEU A 25 -12.46 -3.95 -6.08
CA LEU A 25 -13.41 -4.23 -7.16
C LEU A 25 -12.73 -4.85 -8.39
N ARG A 26 -11.52 -4.40 -8.76
CA ARG A 26 -10.75 -5.02 -9.85
C ARG A 26 -10.34 -6.45 -9.54
N VAL A 27 -9.97 -6.75 -8.29
CA VAL A 27 -9.66 -8.12 -7.87
C VAL A 27 -10.89 -9.01 -8.00
N PHE A 28 -12.06 -8.55 -7.57
CA PHE A 28 -13.30 -9.31 -7.76
C PHE A 28 -13.66 -9.50 -9.24
N ALA A 29 -13.49 -8.47 -10.07
CA ALA A 29 -13.74 -8.60 -11.50
C ALA A 29 -12.79 -9.60 -12.17
N GLY A 30 -11.51 -9.60 -11.82
CA GLY A 30 -10.53 -10.57 -12.33
C GLY A 30 -10.82 -12.00 -11.86
N ALA A 31 -11.21 -12.16 -10.59
CA ALA A 31 -11.59 -13.45 -10.04
C ALA A 31 -12.85 -14.02 -10.69
N ALA A 32 -13.85 -13.17 -10.94
CA ALA A 32 -15.06 -13.53 -11.67
C ALA A 32 -14.77 -13.93 -13.13
N ALA A 33 -13.77 -13.31 -13.77
CA ALA A 33 -13.38 -13.65 -15.15
C ALA A 33 -12.69 -15.02 -15.27
N VAL A 34 -12.04 -15.50 -14.21
CA VAL A 34 -11.30 -16.77 -14.19
C VAL A 34 -12.02 -17.86 -13.36
N ASP A 35 -13.19 -17.52 -12.80
CA ASP A 35 -14.03 -18.39 -11.95
C ASP A 35 -13.28 -18.99 -10.74
N VAL A 36 -12.47 -18.17 -10.06
CA VAL A 36 -11.69 -18.57 -8.88
C VAL A 36 -12.19 -17.82 -7.64
N PRO A 37 -12.49 -18.50 -6.52
CA PRO A 37 -12.89 -17.83 -5.29
C PRO A 37 -11.74 -16.99 -4.72
N VAL A 38 -12.03 -15.75 -4.36
CA VAL A 38 -11.05 -14.86 -3.72
C VAL A 38 -11.01 -15.12 -2.22
N SER A 39 -9.85 -15.56 -1.71
CA SER A 39 -9.63 -15.69 -0.26
C SER A 39 -9.86 -14.36 0.45
N PHE A 40 -10.55 -14.41 1.60
CA PHE A 40 -10.78 -13.24 2.46
C PHE A 40 -9.49 -12.49 2.77
N TRP A 41 -8.40 -13.20 3.05
CA TRP A 41 -7.13 -12.58 3.38
C TRP A 41 -6.48 -11.86 2.19
N ILE A 42 -6.67 -12.35 0.96
CA ILE A 42 -6.21 -11.65 -0.25
C ILE A 42 -6.97 -10.33 -0.43
N GLN A 43 -8.26 -10.31 -0.13
CA GLN A 43 -9.08 -9.08 -0.16
C GLN A 43 -8.55 -8.06 0.84
N VAL A 44 -8.32 -8.48 2.09
CA VAL A 44 -7.75 -7.62 3.15
C VAL A 44 -6.38 -7.10 2.74
N ASN A 45 -5.48 -7.97 2.27
CA ASN A 45 -4.12 -7.57 1.91
C ASN A 45 -4.11 -6.59 0.72
N THR A 46 -4.98 -6.80 -0.27
CA THR A 46 -5.16 -5.87 -1.40
C THR A 46 -5.62 -4.50 -0.93
N LEU A 47 -6.62 -4.45 -0.05
CA LEU A 47 -7.14 -3.20 0.49
C LEU A 47 -6.05 -2.44 1.27
N LEU A 48 -5.30 -3.16 2.12
CA LEU A 48 -4.23 -2.59 2.93
C LEU A 48 -3.08 -2.06 2.05
N LEU A 49 -2.63 -2.84 1.08
CA LEU A 49 -1.55 -2.47 0.19
C LEU A 49 -1.93 -1.27 -0.69
N ALA A 50 -3.14 -1.25 -1.24
CA ALA A 50 -3.63 -0.12 -2.03
C ALA A 50 -3.70 1.16 -1.19
N ALA A 51 -4.14 1.06 0.08
CA ALA A 51 -4.19 2.18 0.99
C ALA A 51 -2.77 2.68 1.34
N PHE A 52 -1.85 1.76 1.61
CA PHE A 52 -0.45 2.06 1.88
C PHE A 52 0.21 2.84 0.74
N LEU A 53 0.03 2.40 -0.51
CA LEU A 53 0.54 3.11 -1.69
C LEU A 53 -0.12 4.49 -1.85
N GLY A 54 -1.43 4.58 -1.63
CA GLY A 54 -2.18 5.84 -1.68
C GLY A 54 -1.69 6.86 -0.64
N PHE A 55 -1.47 6.44 0.60
CA PHE A 55 -0.91 7.29 1.65
C PHE A 55 0.55 7.66 1.40
N GLY A 56 1.36 6.73 0.87
CA GLY A 56 2.74 7.01 0.47
C GLY A 56 2.82 8.11 -0.57
N LYS A 57 1.90 8.09 -1.55
CA LYS A 57 1.80 9.17 -2.54
C LYS A 57 1.49 10.52 -1.92
N ARG A 58 0.52 10.59 -0.99
CA ARG A 58 0.19 11.84 -0.28
C ARG A 58 1.35 12.32 0.59
N LEU A 59 2.10 11.42 1.21
CA LEU A 59 3.29 11.77 1.99
C LEU A 59 4.37 12.39 1.10
N HIS A 60 4.60 11.82 -0.08
CA HIS A 60 5.57 12.36 -1.04
C HIS A 60 5.15 13.71 -1.61
N GLU A 61 3.86 13.88 -1.97
CA GLU A 61 3.33 15.17 -2.42
C GLU A 61 3.49 16.24 -1.32
N LEU A 62 3.34 15.88 -0.03
CA LEU A 62 3.50 16.81 1.08
C LEU A 62 4.97 17.14 1.39
N SER A 63 5.89 16.19 1.23
CA SER A 63 7.33 16.44 1.43
C SER A 63 7.91 17.41 0.38
N TRP A 64 7.32 17.47 -0.80
CA TRP A 64 7.64 18.47 -1.84
C TRP A 64 7.19 19.89 -1.51
N VAL A 65 6.05 20.04 -0.83
CA VAL A 65 5.51 21.35 -0.44
C VAL A 65 6.35 21.96 0.67
N ASP A 66 6.81 21.15 1.63
CA ASP A 66 7.71 21.57 2.72
C ASP A 66 9.03 22.16 2.18
N ASP A 67 9.49 21.72 0.99
CA ASP A 67 10.74 22.15 0.34
C ASP A 67 10.61 23.42 -0.54
N GLY A 68 9.46 24.11 -0.49
CA GLY A 68 9.28 25.43 -1.13
C GLY A 68 8.70 25.42 -2.55
N ASN A 69 8.29 24.25 -3.06
CA ASN A 69 7.56 24.15 -4.33
C ASN A 69 6.05 24.42 -4.11
N SER A 70 5.59 25.59 -4.53
CA SER A 70 4.33 26.23 -4.13
C SER A 70 3.04 25.76 -4.84
N VAL A 71 3.02 24.57 -5.46
CA VAL A 71 1.79 24.06 -6.10
C VAL A 71 0.95 23.26 -5.09
N LEU A 72 0.20 23.98 -4.26
CA LEU A 72 -0.73 23.39 -3.29
C LEU A 72 -1.97 22.84 -4.01
N ARG A 73 -2.13 21.51 -4.08
CA ARG A 73 -3.45 20.91 -4.35
C ARG A 73 -4.36 21.18 -3.16
N PRO A 74 -5.58 21.74 -3.33
CA PRO A 74 -6.50 22.02 -2.22
C PRO A 74 -6.81 20.81 -1.33
N ALA A 75 -6.75 19.59 -1.90
CA ALA A 75 -6.96 18.33 -1.18
C ALA A 75 -5.86 17.98 -0.16
N LEU A 76 -4.67 18.59 -0.24
CA LEU A 76 -3.58 18.32 0.71
C LEU A 76 -3.73 19.06 2.04
N GLY A 77 -4.55 20.11 2.10
CA GLY A 77 -4.72 20.93 3.32
C GLY A 77 -5.27 20.17 4.54
N GLY A 78 -5.86 18.99 4.33
CA GLY A 78 -6.33 18.12 5.41
C GLY A 78 -5.28 17.12 5.95
N TYR A 79 -4.13 16.97 5.29
CA TYR A 79 -3.09 16.01 5.67
C TYR A 79 -2.01 16.65 6.52
N ARG A 80 -1.54 15.90 7.52
CA ARG A 80 -0.34 16.23 8.29
C ARG A 80 0.72 15.17 8.04
N ARG A 81 1.95 15.60 7.73
CA ARG A 81 3.10 14.71 7.45
C ARG A 81 3.30 13.68 8.56
N ARG A 82 3.32 14.12 9.81
CA ARG A 82 3.46 13.25 10.99
C ARG A 82 2.34 12.20 11.09
N THR A 83 1.12 12.53 10.69
CA THR A 83 0.00 11.59 10.73
C THR A 83 0.11 10.55 9.62
N LEU A 84 0.47 10.96 8.40
CA LEU A 84 0.71 10.05 7.28
C LEU A 84 1.87 9.10 7.57
N ASP A 85 2.96 9.62 8.15
CA ASP A 85 4.12 8.83 8.52
C ASP A 85 3.77 7.72 9.53
N ARG A 86 3.06 8.08 10.61
CA ARG A 86 2.54 7.11 11.58
C ARG A 86 1.58 6.10 10.96
N LEU A 87 0.73 6.56 10.04
CA LEU A 87 -0.20 5.68 9.36
C LEU A 87 0.57 4.65 8.53
N LEU A 88 1.55 5.07 7.74
CA LEU A 88 2.40 4.15 6.97
C LEU A 88 3.13 3.13 7.85
N LEU A 89 3.61 3.53 9.03
CA LEU A 89 4.19 2.59 10.01
C LEU A 89 3.17 1.55 10.49
N VAL A 90 1.93 1.94 10.74
CA VAL A 90 0.86 0.99 11.09
C VAL A 90 0.61 0.01 9.95
N PHE A 91 0.52 0.48 8.70
CA PHE A 91 0.33 -0.38 7.54
C PHE A 91 1.53 -1.31 7.28
N GLN A 92 2.76 -0.88 7.55
CA GLN A 92 3.95 -1.74 7.47
C GLN A 92 3.90 -2.95 8.39
N VAL A 93 3.13 -2.89 9.47
CA VAL A 93 2.93 -4.03 10.38
C VAL A 93 1.69 -4.81 9.99
N LEU A 94 0.59 -4.13 9.66
CA LEU A 94 -0.68 -4.77 9.32
C LEU A 94 -0.61 -5.61 8.05
N ILE A 95 0.12 -5.18 7.02
CA ILE A 95 0.26 -5.92 5.75
C ILE A 95 0.98 -7.26 5.98
N PRO A 96 2.17 -7.32 6.60
CA PRO A 96 2.80 -8.56 7.01
C PRO A 96 1.93 -9.43 7.92
N LEU A 97 1.22 -8.84 8.87
CA LEU A 97 0.36 -9.60 9.78
C LEU A 97 -0.83 -10.25 9.04
N ALA A 98 -1.47 -9.52 8.12
CA ALA A 98 -2.55 -10.06 7.30
C ALA A 98 -2.05 -11.18 6.37
N PHE A 99 -0.83 -11.03 5.82
CA PHE A 99 -0.20 -12.09 5.03
C PHE A 99 0.18 -13.30 5.89
N LEU A 100 0.69 -13.10 7.11
CA LEU A 100 0.93 -14.19 8.06
C LEU A 100 -0.36 -14.94 8.37
N ALA A 101 -1.45 -14.23 8.64
CA ALA A 101 -2.75 -14.83 8.86
C ALA A 101 -3.21 -15.66 7.65
N TYR A 102 -2.97 -15.18 6.42
CA TYR A 102 -3.19 -15.97 5.20
C TYR A 102 -2.37 -17.26 5.17
N THR A 103 -1.09 -17.23 5.56
CA THR A 103 -0.23 -18.43 5.56
C THR A 103 -0.59 -19.46 6.62
N LEU A 104 -1.25 -19.03 7.69
CA LEU A 104 -1.68 -19.88 8.81
C LEU A 104 -3.14 -20.35 8.68
N ASP A 105 -3.88 -19.81 7.71
CA ASP A 105 -5.27 -20.15 7.49
C ASP A 105 -5.43 -21.64 7.12
N PRO A 106 -6.39 -22.38 7.72
CA PRO A 106 -6.60 -23.81 7.46
C PRO A 106 -6.77 -24.16 5.98
N VAL A 107 -7.39 -23.25 5.22
CA VAL A 107 -7.62 -23.39 3.77
C VAL A 107 -6.32 -23.26 2.97
N SER A 108 -5.31 -22.58 3.53
CA SER A 108 -4.02 -22.26 2.93
C SER A 108 -2.86 -23.14 3.45
N LEU A 109 -3.13 -24.08 4.38
CA LEU A 109 -2.12 -24.91 5.09
C LEU A 109 -1.14 -25.68 4.20
N ARG A 110 -1.43 -25.82 2.90
CA ARG A 110 -0.49 -26.35 1.91
C ARG A 110 0.78 -25.51 1.76
N HIS A 111 0.78 -24.25 2.19
CA HIS A 111 1.86 -23.28 1.90
C HIS A 111 2.46 -22.63 3.15
N HIS A 112 2.61 -23.37 4.26
CA HIS A 112 3.22 -22.85 5.50
C HIS A 112 4.64 -22.27 5.29
N THR A 113 5.33 -22.70 4.24
CA THR A 113 6.67 -22.22 3.87
C THR A 113 6.67 -20.76 3.41
N LEU A 114 5.52 -20.20 3.03
CA LEU A 114 5.39 -18.78 2.65
C LEU A 114 5.75 -17.82 3.79
N ILE A 115 5.75 -18.28 5.05
CA ILE A 115 6.17 -17.49 6.21
C ILE A 115 7.58 -16.92 6.05
N PHE A 116 8.48 -17.64 5.37
CA PHE A 116 9.86 -17.21 5.14
C PHE A 116 9.97 -16.02 4.17
N THR A 117 8.91 -15.70 3.43
CA THR A 117 8.87 -14.55 2.52
C THR A 117 8.48 -13.25 3.24
N VAL A 118 7.94 -13.34 4.47
CA VAL A 118 7.46 -12.18 5.25
C VAL A 118 8.55 -11.14 5.53
N PRO A 119 9.78 -11.51 5.95
CA PRO A 119 10.84 -10.51 6.18
C PRO A 119 11.18 -9.72 4.90
N LEU A 120 11.14 -10.39 3.74
CA LEU A 120 11.45 -9.77 2.46
C LEU A 120 10.35 -8.80 2.01
N MET A 121 9.08 -9.16 2.26
CA MET A 121 7.95 -8.25 2.06
C MET A 121 8.07 -7.02 2.98
N ALA A 122 8.36 -7.22 4.27
CA ALA A 122 8.53 -6.13 5.21
C ALA A 122 9.67 -5.17 4.81
N ALA A 123 10.79 -5.72 4.31
CA ALA A 123 11.90 -4.92 3.79
C ALA A 123 11.48 -4.03 2.60
N ALA A 124 10.68 -4.57 1.67
CA ALA A 124 10.16 -3.80 0.53
C ALA A 124 9.22 -2.66 1.00
N LEU A 125 8.33 -2.93 1.95
CA LEU A 125 7.43 -1.92 2.54
C LEU A 125 8.19 -0.81 3.26
N TYR A 126 9.18 -1.19 4.08
CA TYR A 126 10.04 -0.24 4.78
C TYR A 126 10.79 0.66 3.79
N ARG A 127 11.38 0.08 2.74
CA ARG A 127 12.09 0.84 1.71
C ARG A 127 11.16 1.83 1.01
N PHE A 128 9.96 1.39 0.62
CA PHE A 128 8.97 2.27 -0.04
C PHE A 128 8.61 3.48 0.82
N HIS A 129 8.36 3.29 2.12
CA HIS A 129 8.05 4.40 3.02
C HIS A 129 9.20 5.41 3.10
N GLY A 130 10.44 4.94 3.22
CA GLY A 130 11.62 5.81 3.18
C GLY A 130 11.73 6.62 1.88
N LEU A 131 11.41 6.01 0.73
CA LEU A 131 11.41 6.70 -0.57
C LEU A 131 10.34 7.80 -0.66
N CYS A 132 9.20 7.61 0.01
CA CYS A 132 8.12 8.61 0.07
C CYS A 132 8.46 9.78 1.01
N ALA A 133 9.18 9.51 2.12
CA ALA A 133 9.48 10.49 3.15
C ALA A 133 10.57 11.51 2.75
N VAL A 134 11.42 11.16 1.78
CA VAL A 134 12.53 12.00 1.30
C VAL A 134 12.10 12.83 0.09
N PRO A 135 12.20 14.17 0.14
CA PRO A 135 11.98 15.03 -1.02
C PRO A 135 13.02 14.74 -2.12
N GLY A 136 12.66 14.96 -3.37
CA GLY A 136 13.60 14.88 -4.49
C GLY A 136 12.89 15.07 -5.82
N ASN A 137 13.61 15.40 -6.88
CA ASN A 137 13.11 15.82 -8.21
C ASN A 137 12.26 14.79 -9.01
N TRP A 138 11.68 13.80 -8.35
CA TRP A 138 10.84 12.76 -8.92
C TRP A 138 9.38 13.22 -9.05
N HIS A 139 8.81 13.15 -10.27
CA HIS A 139 7.41 13.50 -10.51
C HIS A 139 6.42 12.58 -9.77
N SER A 140 6.82 11.34 -9.43
CA SER A 140 6.02 10.44 -8.61
C SER A 140 6.89 9.53 -7.74
N PRO A 141 6.39 9.12 -6.55
CA PRO A 141 7.11 8.16 -5.71
C PRO A 141 7.18 6.77 -6.35
N THR A 142 6.24 6.45 -7.24
CA THR A 142 6.23 5.21 -8.02
C THR A 142 7.39 5.17 -9.01
N ASP A 143 7.72 6.29 -9.67
CA ASP A 143 8.88 6.36 -10.58
C ASP A 143 10.19 6.16 -9.82
N ARG A 144 10.29 6.74 -8.61
CA ARG A 144 11.44 6.54 -7.74
C ARG A 144 11.54 5.09 -7.27
N MET A 145 10.41 4.48 -6.90
CA MET A 145 10.33 3.08 -6.49
C MET A 145 10.78 2.13 -7.61
N LEU A 146 10.41 2.41 -8.86
CA LEU A 146 10.82 1.63 -10.04
C LEU A 146 12.29 1.82 -10.44
N ARG A 147 12.97 2.83 -9.91
CA ARG A 147 14.40 3.08 -10.16
C ARG A 147 15.29 2.72 -8.98
N ASP A 148 14.70 2.41 -7.82
CA ASP A 148 15.46 2.05 -6.62
C ASP A 148 15.84 0.56 -6.67
N PRO A 149 17.14 0.22 -6.81
CA PRO A 149 17.57 -1.16 -6.97
C PRO A 149 17.25 -2.00 -5.73
N TRP A 150 17.31 -1.40 -4.53
CA TRP A 150 17.02 -2.10 -3.28
C TRP A 150 15.55 -2.46 -3.16
N PHE A 151 14.64 -1.55 -3.53
CA PHE A 151 13.22 -1.86 -3.59
C PHE A 151 12.93 -2.96 -4.62
N LEU A 152 13.48 -2.86 -5.83
CA LEU A 152 13.26 -3.84 -6.89
C LEU A 152 13.79 -5.23 -6.50
N LEU A 153 14.97 -5.30 -5.88
CA LEU A 153 15.53 -6.56 -5.38
C LEU A 153 14.67 -7.17 -4.27
N ALA A 154 14.18 -6.36 -3.33
CA ALA A 154 13.31 -6.84 -2.26
C ALA A 154 11.95 -7.32 -2.80
N ALA A 155 11.28 -6.51 -3.62
CA ALA A 155 9.97 -6.83 -4.19
C ALA A 155 10.04 -7.98 -5.20
N GLY A 156 11.03 -7.96 -6.10
CA GLY A 156 11.27 -9.02 -7.08
C GLY A 156 11.73 -10.32 -6.43
N GLY A 157 12.61 -10.24 -5.42
CA GLY A 157 13.01 -11.40 -4.62
C GLY A 157 11.83 -11.99 -3.87
N TRP A 158 10.96 -11.16 -3.31
CA TRP A 158 9.73 -11.61 -2.64
C TRP A 158 8.80 -12.34 -3.60
N LEU A 159 8.49 -11.73 -4.75
CA LEU A 159 7.65 -12.35 -5.77
C LEU A 159 8.22 -13.69 -6.25
N THR A 160 9.53 -13.73 -6.50
CA THR A 160 10.23 -14.96 -6.91
C THR A 160 10.14 -16.03 -5.83
N ALA A 161 10.36 -15.68 -4.57
CA ALA A 161 10.24 -16.63 -3.45
C ALA A 161 8.82 -17.17 -3.29
N VAL A 162 7.80 -16.31 -3.41
CA VAL A 162 6.39 -16.74 -3.37
C VAL A 162 6.07 -17.72 -4.51
N LEU A 163 6.47 -17.40 -5.75
CA LEU A 163 6.24 -18.28 -6.89
C LEU A 163 6.96 -19.63 -6.72
N LEU A 164 8.23 -19.62 -6.34
CA LEU A 164 9.00 -20.85 -6.12
C LEU A 164 8.40 -21.74 -5.03
N LEU A 165 7.86 -21.16 -3.96
CA LEU A 165 7.25 -21.91 -2.87
C LEU A 165 5.83 -22.39 -3.16
N LEU A 166 5.10 -21.70 -4.03
CA LEU A 166 3.73 -22.08 -4.41
C LEU A 166 3.70 -23.18 -5.48
N TYR A 167 4.66 -23.17 -6.40
CA TYR A 167 4.78 -24.18 -7.47
C TYR A 167 5.69 -25.37 -7.12
N ARG A 168 6.15 -25.48 -5.87
CA ARG A 168 6.91 -26.63 -5.36
C ARG A 168 5.99 -27.62 -4.67
#